data_AF-A0A7S3DQ04-F1
#
_entry.id   AF-A0A7S3DQ04-F1
#
_cell.length_a   1.000
_cell.length_b   1.000
_cell.length_c   1.000
_cell.angle_alpha   90.00
_cell.angle_beta   90.00
_cell.angle_gamma   90.00
#
_symmetry.space_group_name_H-M   'P 1'
#
loop_
_entity.id
_entity.type
_entity.pdbx_description
1 polymer ?
#
loop_
_entity_poly.entity_id
_entity_poly.type
_entity_poly.pdbx_seq_one_letter_code
_entity_poly.pdbx_strand_id
1 'polypeptide(L)'
;ATKGRSDRRDYPFPVCSAMSGIGKTRLLDEWVKKLNDDADIWRDINLPPIEQRLALVLSYGNGHSVVSEERSMGAHAGFAWRLLYAIFLERNSKLNGWQPFWTSLPRNADELTLGDVFSVIQRVLGLNDEDKCALFVGIDEYQRIPRNHVDGEDALANFLDTMFNEMTKQNTVVMLPMF
;
A
#
# COMPACT_ATOMS: atom_id res chain seq x y z
N ALA A 1 -8.02 -29.86 16.50
CA ALA A 1 -8.43 -29.30 15.21
C ALA A 1 -7.31 -28.41 14.70
N THR A 2 -6.58 -28.87 13.68
CA THR A 2 -5.52 -28.10 13.03
C THR A 2 -6.14 -26.89 12.35
N LYS A 3 -5.75 -25.69 12.78
CA LYS A 3 -6.18 -24.40 12.22
C LYS A 3 -5.72 -24.36 10.76
N GLY A 4 -6.64 -24.66 9.84
CA GLY A 4 -6.39 -24.58 8.41
C GLY A 4 -5.98 -23.17 8.02
N ARG A 5 -4.98 -23.07 7.14
CA ARG A 5 -4.59 -21.87 6.40
C ARG A 5 -5.86 -21.09 6.02
N SER A 6 -6.02 -19.85 6.47
CA SER A 6 -7.21 -19.03 6.20
C SER A 6 -7.54 -19.04 4.71
N ASP A 7 -8.79 -19.32 4.36
CA ASP A 7 -9.23 -19.38 2.96
C ASP A 7 -9.10 -17.97 2.36
N ARG A 8 -8.41 -17.83 1.23
CA ARG A 8 -8.21 -16.53 0.54
C ARG A 8 -9.53 -15.90 0.10
N ARG A 9 -10.61 -16.67 0.08
CA ARG A 9 -11.98 -16.23 -0.18
C ARG A 9 -12.60 -15.44 0.97
N ASP A 10 -12.02 -15.48 2.17
CA ASP A 10 -12.55 -14.78 3.35
C ASP A 10 -12.19 -13.28 3.39
N TYR A 11 -11.29 -12.83 2.50
CA TYR A 11 -10.83 -11.44 2.41
C TYR A 11 -10.83 -10.95 0.96
N PRO A 12 -12.00 -10.62 0.38
CA PRO A 12 -12.07 -10.14 -1.00
C PRO A 12 -11.41 -8.77 -1.14
N PHE A 13 -10.52 -8.62 -2.13
CA PHE A 13 -10.01 -7.31 -2.52
C PHE A 13 -11.03 -6.59 -3.41
N PRO A 14 -11.44 -5.35 -3.08
CA PRO A 14 -12.29 -4.57 -3.96
C PRO A 14 -11.52 -4.18 -5.23
N VAL A 15 -12.15 -4.40 -6.38
CA VAL A 15 -11.59 -4.09 -7.71
C VAL A 15 -12.58 -3.21 -8.48
N CYS A 16 -12.16 -1.99 -8.82
CA CYS A 16 -12.83 -1.04 -9.68
C CYS A 16 -12.43 -1.30 -11.14
N SER A 17 -13.12 -2.22 -11.81
CA SER A 17 -12.88 -2.48 -13.24
C SER A 17 -13.89 -1.76 -14.12
N ALA A 18 -13.40 -0.89 -15.01
CA ALA A 18 -14.23 -0.17 -15.97
C ALA A 18 -13.40 0.43 -17.12
N MET A 19 -14.08 0.88 -18.18
CA MET A 19 -13.45 1.52 -19.34
C MET A 19 -12.58 2.73 -18.96
N SER A 20 -11.60 3.05 -19.80
CA SER A 20 -10.79 4.26 -19.63
C SER A 20 -11.66 5.51 -19.72
N GLY A 21 -11.34 6.54 -18.93
CA GLY A 21 -12.06 7.81 -18.92
C GLY A 21 -13.34 7.86 -18.07
N ILE A 22 -13.79 6.75 -17.48
CA ILE A 22 -15.04 6.73 -16.68
C ILE A 22 -14.92 7.37 -15.29
N GLY A 23 -13.69 7.68 -14.85
CA GLY A 23 -13.43 8.29 -13.55
C GLY A 23 -12.99 7.34 -12.42
N LYS A 24 -12.36 6.19 -12.73
CA LYS A 24 -11.79 5.28 -11.70
C LYS A 24 -10.79 6.00 -10.78
N THR A 25 -9.81 6.67 -11.37
CA THR A 25 -8.82 7.47 -10.63
C THR A 25 -9.52 8.53 -9.79
N ARG A 26 -10.53 9.21 -10.35
CA ARG A 26 -11.30 10.23 -9.66
C ARG A 26 -12.06 9.66 -8.45
N LEU A 27 -12.62 8.47 -8.57
CA LEU A 27 -13.27 7.76 -7.46
C LEU A 27 -12.26 7.46 -6.34
N LEU A 28 -11.08 6.92 -6.68
CA LEU A 28 -10.02 6.66 -5.70
C LEU A 28 -9.56 7.95 -4.99
N ASP A 29 -9.38 9.04 -5.73
CA ASP A 29 -9.01 10.35 -5.17
C ASP A 29 -10.08 10.90 -4.20
N GLU A 30 -11.36 10.77 -4.56
CA GLU A 30 -12.47 11.18 -3.70
C GLU A 30 -12.54 10.36 -2.42
N TRP A 31 -12.31 9.05 -2.51
CA TRP A 31 -12.14 8.20 -1.34
C TRP A 31 -10.98 8.67 -0.47
N VAL A 32 -9.79 8.88 -1.03
CA VAL A 32 -8.63 9.35 -0.27
C VAL A 32 -8.92 10.65 0.48
N LYS A 33 -9.53 11.65 -0.17
CA LYS A 33 -9.93 12.89 0.49
C LYS A 33 -10.89 12.64 1.63
N LYS A 34 -11.93 11.87 1.35
CA LYS A 34 -12.98 11.55 2.32
C LYS A 34 -12.43 10.76 3.52
N LEU A 35 -11.45 9.88 3.31
CA LEU A 35 -10.75 9.12 4.35
C LEU A 35 -9.84 9.98 5.23
N ASN A 36 -9.18 10.96 4.63
CA ASN A 36 -8.24 11.84 5.32
C ASN A 36 -8.93 13.03 6.01
N ASP A 37 -10.14 13.42 5.58
CA ASP A 37 -10.79 14.66 6.02
C ASP A 37 -12.06 14.44 6.87
N ASP A 38 -12.73 13.29 6.76
CA ASP A 38 -14.03 13.04 7.40
C ASP A 38 -13.91 12.03 8.56
N ALA A 39 -14.05 12.55 9.78
CA ALA A 39 -13.99 11.74 11.01
C ALA A 39 -15.20 10.83 11.20
N ASP A 40 -16.36 11.15 10.61
CA ASP A 40 -17.66 10.54 10.94
C ASP A 40 -17.93 9.23 10.19
N ILE A 41 -17.40 9.07 8.97
CA ILE A 41 -17.56 7.84 8.16
C ILE A 41 -17.01 6.60 8.85
N TRP A 42 -16.08 6.78 9.79
CA TRP A 42 -15.26 5.70 10.36
C TRP A 42 -15.65 5.32 11.78
N ARG A 43 -16.64 6.01 12.38
CA ARG A 43 -17.11 5.70 13.74
C ARG A 43 -17.75 4.31 13.84
N ASP A 44 -18.30 3.80 12.73
CA ASP A 44 -19.05 2.54 12.70
C ASP A 44 -18.16 1.29 12.49
N ILE A 45 -16.87 1.47 12.17
CA ILE A 45 -15.95 0.39 11.77
C ILE A 45 -14.66 0.31 12.59
N ASN A 46 -14.62 1.01 13.73
CA ASN A 46 -13.57 0.91 14.76
C ASN A 46 -12.14 1.02 14.21
N LEU A 47 -11.94 1.88 13.21
CA LEU A 47 -10.60 2.20 12.71
C LEU A 47 -9.89 3.19 13.64
N PRO A 48 -8.54 3.23 13.62
CA PRO A 48 -7.74 4.20 14.39
C PRO A 48 -8.18 5.66 14.18
N PRO A 49 -7.90 6.60 15.10
CA PRO A 49 -8.14 8.05 14.93
C PRO A 49 -7.53 8.62 13.65
N ILE A 50 -8.04 9.77 13.18
CA ILE A 50 -7.67 10.36 11.89
C ILE A 50 -6.17 10.67 11.75
N GLU A 51 -5.50 10.97 12.86
CA GLU A 51 -4.07 11.22 12.98
C GLU A 51 -3.23 9.95 12.73
N GLN A 52 -3.84 8.78 12.92
CA GLN A 52 -3.25 7.46 12.73
C GLN A 52 -3.68 6.85 11.36
N ARG A 53 -4.19 7.69 10.45
CA ARG A 53 -4.63 7.26 9.12
C ARG A 53 -3.75 7.84 8.02
N LEU A 54 -3.63 7.07 6.96
CA LEU A 54 -3.04 7.51 5.72
C LEU A 54 -3.82 6.91 4.55
N ALA A 55 -4.31 7.75 3.65
CA ALA A 55 -4.93 7.31 2.41
C ALA A 55 -4.15 7.85 1.21
N LEU A 56 -3.82 6.99 0.25
CA LEU A 56 -2.98 7.30 -0.91
C LEU A 56 -3.53 6.65 -2.18
N VAL A 57 -3.21 7.23 -3.34
CA VAL A 57 -3.43 6.60 -4.66
C VAL A 57 -2.08 6.35 -5.32
N LEU A 58 -1.87 5.13 -5.80
CA LEU A 58 -0.75 4.72 -6.64
C LEU A 58 -1.28 4.46 -8.04
N SER A 59 -0.74 5.12 -9.06
CA SER A 59 -1.11 4.89 -10.46
C SER A 59 0.06 4.31 -11.24
N TYR A 60 -0.17 3.26 -12.04
CA TYR A 60 0.84 2.61 -12.88
C TYR A 60 0.82 3.05 -14.36
N GLY A 61 0.07 4.09 -14.71
CA GLY A 61 0.01 4.58 -16.09
C GLY A 61 0.16 6.09 -16.21
N ASN A 62 -0.90 6.81 -16.53
CA ASN A 62 -0.75 8.19 -17.04
C ASN A 62 -0.01 9.11 -16.05
N GLY A 63 1.18 9.58 -16.45
CA GLY A 63 2.07 10.41 -15.61
C GLY A 63 2.93 9.65 -14.60
N HIS A 64 2.65 8.36 -14.38
CA HIS A 64 3.31 7.49 -13.38
C HIS A 64 3.61 6.09 -13.94
N SER A 65 3.95 6.04 -15.23
CA SER A 65 4.20 4.78 -15.93
C SER A 65 5.40 4.05 -15.35
N VAL A 66 5.36 2.73 -15.42
CA VAL A 66 6.46 1.88 -14.96
C VAL A 66 7.77 2.22 -15.66
N VAL A 67 8.78 2.56 -14.88
CA VAL A 67 10.15 2.86 -15.33
C VAL A 67 11.04 1.61 -15.38
N SER A 68 12.21 1.72 -16.02
CA SER A 68 13.17 0.61 -16.19
C SER A 68 13.57 -0.05 -14.89
N GLU A 69 13.80 0.75 -13.86
CA GLU A 69 14.24 0.34 -12.53
C GLU A 69 13.19 -0.55 -11.89
N GLU A 70 11.91 -0.18 -11.98
CA GLU A 70 10.79 -0.97 -11.48
C GLU A 70 10.61 -2.29 -12.22
N ARG A 71 10.94 -2.35 -13.51
CA ARG A 71 10.91 -3.61 -14.30
C ARG A 71 12.05 -4.54 -13.95
N SER A 72 13.13 -4.01 -13.36
CA SER A 72 14.26 -4.83 -12.90
C SER A 72 14.08 -5.37 -11.49
N MET A 73 13.08 -4.87 -10.75
CA MET A 73 12.70 -5.30 -9.41
C MET A 73 11.46 -6.20 -9.44
N GLY A 74 11.29 -7.07 -8.46
CA GLY A 74 10.06 -7.83 -8.23
C GLY A 74 8.87 -6.92 -8.01
N ALA A 75 7.67 -7.38 -8.39
CA ALA A 75 6.42 -6.63 -8.25
C ALA A 75 6.23 -6.06 -6.83
N HIS A 76 6.64 -6.82 -5.80
CA HIS A 76 6.57 -6.42 -4.40
C HIS A 76 7.48 -5.25 -4.05
N ALA A 77 8.75 -5.35 -4.42
CA ALA A 77 9.72 -4.29 -4.15
C ALA A 77 9.36 -3.02 -4.91
N GLY A 78 8.98 -3.14 -6.19
CA GLY A 78 8.48 -2.01 -6.98
C GLY A 78 7.25 -1.35 -6.35
N PHE A 79 6.28 -2.14 -5.88
CA PHE A 79 5.11 -1.63 -5.16
C PHE A 79 5.50 -0.92 -3.85
N ALA A 80 6.39 -1.53 -3.06
CA ALA A 80 6.86 -0.96 -1.80
C ALA A 80 7.57 0.40 -2.02
N TRP A 81 8.41 0.51 -3.05
CA TRP A 81 9.06 1.77 -3.42
C TRP A 81 8.08 2.84 -3.85
N ARG A 82 7.05 2.49 -4.64
CA ARG A 82 6.00 3.45 -5.03
C ARG A 82 5.19 3.93 -3.84
N LEU A 83 4.82 3.01 -2.95
CA LEU A 83 4.09 3.35 -1.73
C LEU A 83 4.92 4.30 -0.86
N LEU A 84 6.20 3.98 -0.65
CA LEU A 84 7.12 4.83 0.08
C LEU A 84 7.27 6.22 -0.54
N TYR A 85 7.41 6.30 -1.86
CA TYR A 85 7.49 7.58 -2.57
C TYR A 85 6.20 8.40 -2.42
N ALA A 86 5.02 7.78 -2.47
CA ALA A 86 3.76 8.46 -2.24
C ALA A 86 3.64 8.97 -0.79
N ILE A 87 4.07 8.18 0.20
CA ILE A 87 4.14 8.61 1.61
C ILE A 87 5.07 9.82 1.74
N PHE A 88 6.22 9.79 1.08
CA PHE A 88 7.16 10.91 1.04
C PHE A 88 6.47 12.17 0.51
N LEU A 89 5.86 12.13 -0.68
CA LEU A 89 5.19 13.31 -1.23
C LEU A 89 4.09 13.87 -0.32
N GLU A 90 3.32 13.02 0.33
CA GLU A 90 2.20 13.41 1.20
C GLU A 90 2.64 13.97 2.56
N ARG A 91 3.76 13.49 3.12
CA ARG A 91 4.17 13.78 4.51
C ARG A 91 5.56 14.38 4.67
N ASN A 92 6.31 14.67 3.59
CA ASN A 92 7.69 15.17 3.68
C ASN A 92 7.82 16.44 4.53
N SER A 93 6.86 17.37 4.43
CA SER A 93 6.88 18.62 5.20
C SER A 93 6.59 18.45 6.70
N LYS A 94 6.01 17.32 7.11
CA LYS A 94 5.63 17.04 8.51
C LYS A 94 6.70 16.25 9.27
N LEU A 95 7.82 15.91 8.62
CA LEU A 95 8.80 14.96 9.16
C LEU A 95 10.17 15.57 9.34
N ASN A 96 10.51 15.88 10.58
CA ASN A 96 11.89 16.01 11.03
C ASN A 96 12.49 14.59 11.19
N GLY A 97 12.80 13.87 10.11
CA GLY A 97 13.40 12.53 10.31
C GLY A 97 13.38 11.50 9.17
N TRP A 98 13.51 11.89 7.91
CA TRP A 98 13.80 10.87 6.87
C TRP A 98 15.19 10.25 7.01
N GLN A 99 16.09 10.86 7.78
CA GLN A 99 17.48 10.43 7.89
C GLN A 99 17.68 9.09 8.60
N PRO A 100 17.05 8.82 9.77
CA PRO A 100 17.02 7.48 10.36
C PRO A 100 16.37 6.42 9.46
N PHE A 101 15.48 6.86 8.56
CA PHE A 101 14.81 5.98 7.62
C PHE A 101 15.73 5.56 6.45
N TRP A 102 16.45 6.49 5.83
CA TRP A 102 17.39 6.16 4.75
C TRP A 102 18.45 5.15 5.20
N THR A 103 18.82 5.19 6.49
CA THR A 103 19.75 4.22 7.07
C THR A 103 19.16 2.84 7.37
N SER A 104 17.83 2.72 7.41
CA SER A 104 17.13 1.43 7.62
C SER A 104 16.70 0.74 6.34
N LEU A 105 16.85 1.40 5.18
CA LEU A 105 16.51 0.79 3.90
C LEU A 105 17.52 -0.29 3.50
N PRO A 106 17.08 -1.34 2.78
CA PRO A 106 17.98 -2.34 2.25
C PRO A 106 18.94 -1.71 1.24
N ARG A 107 20.14 -2.30 1.13
CA ARG A 107 21.16 -1.85 0.15
C ARG A 107 20.74 -2.16 -1.28
N ASN A 108 20.05 -3.27 -1.47
CA ASN A 108 19.49 -3.67 -2.75
C ASN A 108 18.03 -3.21 -2.82
N ALA A 109 17.68 -2.49 -3.87
CA ALA A 109 16.32 -1.98 -4.06
C ALA A 109 15.29 -3.12 -4.18
N ASP A 110 15.69 -4.28 -4.70
CA ASP A 110 14.83 -5.46 -4.85
C ASP A 110 14.52 -6.18 -3.52
N GLU A 111 15.22 -5.82 -2.44
CA GLU A 111 15.01 -6.39 -1.10
C GLU A 111 14.00 -5.58 -0.27
N LEU A 112 13.47 -4.47 -0.79
CA LEU A 112 12.49 -3.65 -0.06
C LEU A 112 11.17 -4.40 0.09
N THR A 113 10.71 -4.53 1.33
CA THR A 113 9.46 -5.23 1.68
C THR A 113 8.37 -4.27 2.12
N LEU A 114 7.12 -4.74 2.14
CA LEU A 114 6.02 -3.99 2.74
C LEU A 114 6.19 -3.82 4.26
N GLY A 115 6.80 -4.77 4.95
CA GLY A 115 7.15 -4.65 6.37
C GLY A 115 8.06 -3.45 6.65
N ASP A 116 9.04 -3.20 5.77
CA ASP A 116 9.90 -2.02 5.86
C ASP A 116 9.06 -0.75 5.74
N VAL A 117 8.18 -0.68 4.75
CA VAL A 117 7.28 0.48 4.52
C VAL A 117 6.33 0.71 5.70
N PHE A 118 5.76 -0.34 6.29
CA PHE A 118 4.91 -0.22 7.46
C PHE A 118 5.64 0.37 8.66
N SER A 119 6.90 -0.02 8.87
CA SER A 119 7.77 0.56 9.90
C SER A 119 8.00 2.06 9.66
N VAL A 120 8.06 2.50 8.40
CA VAL A 120 8.11 3.93 8.05
C VAL A 120 6.83 4.63 8.45
N ILE A 121 5.68 4.08 8.07
CA ILE A 121 4.37 4.69 8.32
C ILE A 121 4.18 4.94 9.82
N GLN A 122 4.49 3.97 10.67
CA GLN A 122 4.38 4.14 12.12
C GLN A 122 5.22 5.32 12.62
N ARG A 123 6.48 5.40 12.21
CA ARG A 123 7.37 6.51 12.57
C ARG A 123 6.87 7.86 12.04
N VAL A 124 6.38 7.86 10.79
CA VAL A 124 5.89 9.07 10.12
C VAL A 124 4.65 9.63 10.80
N LEU A 125 3.81 8.74 11.33
CA LEU A 125 2.62 9.10 12.08
C LEU A 125 2.92 9.32 13.58
N GLY A 126 4.17 9.18 14.02
CA GLY A 126 4.57 9.37 15.42
C GLY A 126 3.99 8.32 16.37
N LEU A 127 3.77 7.11 15.87
CA LEU A 127 3.10 6.01 16.56
C LEU A 127 4.09 5.12 17.31
N ASN A 128 3.66 4.59 18.45
CA ASN A 128 4.40 3.58 19.20
C ASN A 128 4.10 2.17 18.66
N ASP A 129 4.85 1.17 19.13
CA ASP A 129 4.70 -0.22 18.70
C ASP A 129 3.34 -0.85 19.06
N GLU A 130 2.58 -0.23 19.97
CA GLU A 130 1.23 -0.68 20.36
C GLU A 130 0.12 0.06 19.61
N ASP A 131 0.45 1.19 18.98
CA ASP A 131 -0.52 2.02 18.27
C ASP A 131 -0.89 1.37 16.93
N LYS A 132 -2.19 1.37 16.64
CA LYS A 132 -2.71 0.88 15.36
C LYS A 132 -2.79 2.03 14.36
N CYS A 133 -2.48 1.77 13.09
CA CYS A 133 -2.72 2.71 12.00
C CYS A 133 -3.49 2.05 10.86
N ALA A 134 -4.26 2.86 10.14
CA ALA A 134 -4.96 2.41 8.94
C ALA A 134 -4.33 3.05 7.70
N LEU A 135 -3.98 2.20 6.74
CA LEU A 135 -3.44 2.59 5.45
C LEU A 135 -4.44 2.22 4.35
N PHE A 136 -5.08 3.20 3.73
CA PHE A 136 -5.83 2.97 2.49
C PHE A 136 -4.94 3.20 1.28
N VAL A 137 -4.96 2.26 0.33
CA VAL A 137 -4.19 2.37 -0.91
C VAL A 137 -5.09 2.10 -2.10
N GLY A 138 -5.45 3.16 -2.84
CA GLY A 138 -6.01 3.03 -4.18
C GLY A 138 -4.90 2.67 -5.17
N ILE A 139 -5.09 1.64 -5.99
CA ILE A 139 -4.10 1.13 -6.93
C ILE A 139 -4.70 1.20 -8.34
N ASP A 140 -4.48 2.32 -9.01
CA ASP A 140 -4.96 2.52 -10.37
C ASP A 140 -4.02 1.89 -11.41
N GLU A 141 -4.62 1.41 -12.49
CA GLU A 141 -3.94 0.74 -13.59
C GLU A 141 -3.06 -0.45 -13.14
N TYR A 142 -3.47 -1.16 -12.08
CA TYR A 142 -2.74 -2.30 -11.49
C TYR A 142 -2.33 -3.39 -12.48
N GLN A 143 -3.04 -3.53 -13.60
CA GLN A 143 -2.68 -4.44 -14.70
C GLN A 143 -1.30 -4.15 -15.31
N ARG A 144 -0.75 -2.95 -15.06
CA ARG A 144 0.57 -2.51 -15.53
C ARG A 144 1.69 -2.77 -14.52
N ILE A 145 1.39 -3.28 -13.32
CA ILE A 145 2.42 -3.68 -12.35
C ILE A 145 3.38 -4.65 -13.05
N PRO A 146 4.72 -4.41 -12.96
CA PRO A 146 5.70 -5.28 -13.61
C PRO A 146 5.51 -6.73 -13.19
N ARG A 147 5.44 -7.63 -14.16
CA ARG A 147 5.49 -9.06 -13.94
C ARG A 147 6.92 -9.46 -14.21
N ASN A 148 7.67 -9.88 -13.20
CA ASN A 148 9.01 -10.39 -13.49
C ASN A 148 8.88 -11.78 -14.09
N HIS A 149 9.89 -12.18 -14.89
CA HIS A 149 9.95 -13.51 -15.49
C HIS A 149 9.91 -14.66 -14.47
N VAL A 150 10.14 -14.36 -13.19
CA VAL A 150 10.08 -15.28 -12.05
C VAL A 150 8.64 -15.54 -11.60
N ASP A 151 7.71 -14.61 -11.83
CA ASP A 151 6.37 -14.63 -11.25
C ASP A 151 5.37 -15.54 -11.99
N GLY A 152 5.74 -16.02 -13.20
CA GLY A 152 4.93 -16.95 -14.00
C GLY A 152 3.60 -16.38 -14.52
N GLU A 153 2.70 -17.26 -15.01
CA GLU A 153 1.36 -16.88 -15.47
C GLU A 153 0.47 -16.32 -14.34
N ASP A 154 0.77 -16.65 -13.09
CA ASP A 154 0.02 -16.27 -11.88
C ASP A 154 0.57 -15.03 -11.15
N ALA A 155 1.33 -14.17 -11.84
CA ALA A 155 2.05 -13.05 -11.23
C ALA A 155 1.18 -12.12 -10.36
N LEU A 156 -0.06 -11.82 -10.78
CA LEU A 156 -0.98 -11.02 -9.97
C LEU A 156 -1.45 -11.77 -8.72
N ALA A 157 -1.73 -13.07 -8.82
CA ALA A 157 -2.13 -13.87 -7.67
C ALA A 157 -0.99 -13.97 -6.65
N ASN A 158 0.24 -14.22 -7.13
CA ASN A 158 1.45 -14.22 -6.29
C ASN A 158 1.69 -12.85 -5.63
N PHE A 159 1.42 -11.77 -6.37
CA PHE A 159 1.48 -10.42 -5.84
C PHE A 159 0.50 -10.20 -4.68
N LEU A 160 -0.77 -10.51 -4.92
CA LEU A 160 -1.84 -10.38 -3.93
C LEU A 160 -1.60 -11.28 -2.71
N ASP A 161 -1.10 -12.49 -2.92
CA ASP A 161 -0.81 -13.46 -1.86
C ASP A 161 0.27 -12.97 -0.91
N THR A 162 1.36 -12.46 -1.47
CA THR A 162 2.48 -11.96 -0.67
C THR A 162 2.09 -10.65 0.01
N MET A 163 1.39 -9.75 -0.69
CA MET A 163 0.82 -8.55 -0.07
C MET A 163 -0.07 -8.92 1.12
N PHE A 164 -0.97 -9.88 0.97
CA PHE A 164 -1.84 -10.36 2.05
C PHE A 164 -1.04 -11.01 3.20
N ASN A 165 -0.02 -11.81 2.88
CA ASN A 165 0.84 -12.42 3.90
C ASN A 165 1.59 -11.34 4.70
N GLU A 166 2.06 -10.27 4.06
CA GLU A 166 2.70 -9.16 4.76
C GLU A 166 1.71 -8.38 5.61
N MET A 167 0.51 -8.10 5.09
CA MET A 167 -0.56 -7.43 5.85
C MET A 167 -0.98 -8.22 7.10
N THR A 168 -1.04 -9.55 7.02
CA THR A 168 -1.46 -10.41 8.14
C THR A 168 -0.37 -10.63 9.19
N LYS A 169 0.90 -10.42 8.85
CA LYS A 169 2.01 -10.44 9.82
C LYS A 169 2.02 -9.18 10.70
N GLN A 170 1.43 -8.09 10.23
CA GLN A 170 1.39 -6.83 10.98
C GLN A 170 0.23 -6.80 11.96
N ASN A 171 0.53 -6.46 13.22
CA ASN A 171 -0.49 -6.27 14.25
C ASN A 171 -0.90 -4.80 14.42
N THR A 172 -0.09 -3.89 13.88
CA THR A 172 -0.22 -2.44 14.08
C THR A 172 -0.75 -1.75 12.83
N VAL A 173 -0.35 -2.17 11.63
CA VAL A 173 -0.79 -1.55 10.37
C VAL A 173 -1.90 -2.36 9.71
N VAL A 174 -3.09 -1.78 9.60
CA VAL A 174 -4.20 -2.33 8.82
C VAL A 174 -4.20 -1.67 7.45
N MET A 175 -3.81 -2.43 6.41
CA MET A 175 -3.87 -1.94 5.04
C MET A 175 -5.21 -2.32 4.38
N LEU A 176 -5.78 -1.39 3.61
CA LEU A 176 -7.04 -1.54 2.87
C LEU A 176 -6.77 -1.19 1.40
N PRO A 177 -6.33 -2.16 0.57
CA PRO A 177 -6.09 -1.91 -0.84
C PRO A 177 -7.40 -1.93 -1.64
N MET A 178 -7.49 -1.04 -2.63
CA MET A 178 -8.56 -1.01 -3.63
C MET A 178 -7.93 -0.88 -5.02
N PHE A 179 -8.19 -1.86 -5.89
CA PHE A 179 -7.64 -1.95 -7.25
C PHE A 179 -8.58 -1.33 -8.28
#